data_AF-A0A3S1H3G2-F1
#
_entry.id   AF-A0A3S1H3G2-F1
#
_cell.length_a   1.000
_cell.length_b   1.000
_cell.length_c   1.000
_cell.angle_alpha   90.00
_cell.angle_beta   90.00
_cell.angle_gamma   90.00
#
_symmetry.space_group_name_H-M   'P 1'
#
loop_
_entity.id
_entity.type
_entity.pdbx_description
1 polymer ?
#
loop_
_entity_poly.entity_id
_entity_poly.type
_entity_poly.pdbx_seq_one_letter_code
_entity_poly.pdbx_strand_id
1 'polypeptide(L)' 'MGTAIRLGIVGGAGWLGGAIASAALQASVVSAQDLALSYRSARPDRFAGAFWTDDNQALADRSDVVVLSVRPQDWP' A
#
# COMPACT_ATOMS: atom_id res chain seq x y z
N MET A 1 1.36 3.72 24.23
CA MET A 1 1.26 4.18 22.83
C MET A 1 1.13 2.95 21.95
N GLY A 2 0.07 2.84 21.15
CA GLY A 2 -0.04 1.73 20.18
C GLY A 2 1.10 1.84 19.17
N THR A 3 1.75 0.72 18.86
CA THR A 3 2.81 0.66 17.84
C THR A 3 2.25 1.15 16.50
N ALA A 4 2.95 2.06 15.83
CA ALA A 4 2.58 2.49 14.48
C ALA A 4 2.64 1.26 13.56
N ILE A 5 1.52 0.89 12.95
CA ILE A 5 1.39 -0.28 12.06
C ILE A 5 1.90 0.11 10.67
N ARG A 6 2.80 -0.70 10.09
CA ARG A 6 3.21 -0.56 8.68
C ARG A 6 2.25 -1.34 7.79
N LEU A 7 1.57 -0.63 6.89
CA LEU A 7 0.57 -1.18 5.99
C LEU A 7 1.14 -1.33 4.58
N GLY A 8 1.10 -2.54 4.05
CA GLY A 8 1.37 -2.85 2.65
C GLY A 8 0.10 -3.08 1.87
N ILE A 9 -0.03 -2.52 0.67
CA ILE A 9 -1.14 -2.82 -0.24
C ILE A 9 -0.61 -3.22 -1.61
N VAL A 10 -0.76 -4.50 -1.93
CA VAL A 10 -0.53 -5.01 -3.29
C VAL A 10 -1.68 -4.52 -4.17
N GLY A 11 -1.35 -3.93 -5.32
CA GLY A 11 -2.36 -3.29 -6.17
C GLY A 11 -2.78 -1.91 -5.65
N GLY A 12 -1.93 -1.25 -4.85
CA GLY A 12 -2.15 0.09 -4.32
C GLY A 12 -2.35 1.18 -5.39
N ALA A 13 -1.89 0.95 -6.63
CA ALA A 13 -2.20 1.82 -7.76
C ALA A 13 -3.64 1.67 -8.31
N GLY A 14 -4.35 0.60 -7.96
CA GLY A 14 -5.73 0.35 -8.36
C GLY A 14 -6.74 1.25 -7.66
N TRP A 15 -8.00 1.16 -8.09
CA TRP A 15 -9.12 1.91 -7.51
C TRP A 15 -9.37 1.53 -6.05
N LEU A 16 -9.49 0.23 -5.75
CA LEU A 16 -9.75 -0.24 -4.39
C LEU A 16 -8.55 -0.03 -3.47
N GLY A 17 -7.36 -0.48 -3.86
CA GLY A 17 -6.14 -0.31 -3.06
C GLY A 17 -5.81 1.15 -2.78
N GLY A 18 -6.00 2.02 -3.78
CA GLY A 18 -5.85 3.46 -3.63
C GLY A 18 -6.88 4.10 -2.70
N ALA A 19 -8.15 3.66 -2.75
CA ALA A 19 -9.18 4.15 -1.85
C ALA A 19 -8.92 3.75 -0.39
N ILE A 20 -8.50 2.50 -0.16
CA ILE A 20 -8.11 2.01 1.17
C ILE A 20 -6.93 2.82 1.71
N ALA A 21 -5.87 3.01 0.91
CA ALA A 21 -4.72 3.85 1.27
C ALA A 21 -5.15 5.27 1.65
N SER A 22 -5.99 5.91 0.82
CA SER A 22 -6.48 7.25 1.05
C SER A 22 -7.29 7.35 2.35
N ALA A 23 -8.20 6.40 2.59
CA ALA A 23 -9.00 6.36 3.81
C ALA A 23 -8.14 6.15 5.06
N ALA A 24 -7.15 5.24 5.00
CA ALA A 24 -6.24 4.98 6.11
C ALA A 24 -5.40 6.20 6.50
N LEU A 25 -4.94 6.97 5.50
CA LEU A 25 -4.24 8.24 5.72
C LEU A 25 -5.16 9.32 6.29
N GLN A 26 -6.36 9.50 5.71
CA GLN A 26 -7.33 10.51 6.17
C GLN A 26 -7.79 10.25 7.61
N ALA A 27 -7.98 8.98 7.97
CA ALA A 27 -8.35 8.55 9.31
C ALA A 27 -7.16 8.52 10.30
N SER A 28 -5.95 8.89 9.86
CA SER A 28 -4.72 8.82 10.67
C SER A 28 -4.45 7.43 11.28
N VAL A 29 -4.90 6.37 10.61
CA VAL A 29 -4.63 4.97 11.00
C VAL A 29 -3.15 4.64 10.76
N VAL A 30 -2.59 5.18 9.68
CA VAL A 30 -1.15 5.10 9.36
C VAL A 30 -0.65 6.45 8.84
N SER A 31 0.65 6.71 8.97
CA SER A 31 1.30 7.84 8.29
C SER A 31 1.82 7.41 6.92
N ALA A 32 2.07 8.37 6.01
CA ALA A 32 2.56 8.06 4.66
C ALA A 32 3.86 7.24 4.67
N GLN A 33 4.80 7.55 5.56
CA GLN A 33 6.06 6.79 5.72
C GLN A 33 5.86 5.32 6.09
N ASP A 34 4.74 4.99 6.75
CA ASP A 34 4.37 3.63 7.17
C ASP A 34 3.55 2.89 6.11
N LEU A 35 3.29 3.53 4.96
CA LEU A 35 2.49 2.98 3.86
C LEU A 35 3.37 2.49 2.71
N ALA A 36 3.29 1.20 2.38
CA ALA A 36 3.93 0.56 1.23
C ALA A 36 2.87 0.18 0.18
N LEU A 37 3.10 0.49 -1.08
CA LEU A 37 2.12 0.32 -2.17
C LEU A 37 2.80 -0.26 -3.39
N SER A 38 2.18 -1.27 -4.01
CA SER A 38 2.68 -1.78 -5.29
C SER A 38 1.87 -1.33 -6.50
N TYR A 39 2.55 -1.27 -7.64
CA TYR A 39 1.98 -0.96 -8.95
C TYR A 39 2.55 -1.91 -10.01
N ARG A 40 1.84 -2.08 -11.14
CA ARG A 40 2.27 -2.96 -12.24
C ARG A 40 2.87 -2.21 -13.43
N SER A 41 2.37 -1.01 -13.73
CA SER A 41 2.68 -0.34 -15.00
C SER A 41 3.31 1.02 -14.78
N ALA A 42 2.55 1.99 -14.27
CA ALA A 42 3.06 3.32 -13.98
C ALA A 42 2.96 3.59 -12.48
N ARG A 43 4.02 4.17 -11.91
CA ARG A 43 4.02 4.66 -10.54
C ARG A 43 3.06 5.85 -10.43
N PRO A 44 2.03 5.80 -9.58
CA PRO A 44 1.14 6.94 -9.37
C PRO A 44 1.85 8.13 -8.70
N ASP A 45 1.45 9.35 -9.03
CA ASP A 45 1.89 10.57 -8.34
C ASP A 45 0.89 10.96 -7.25
N ARG A 46 0.88 10.18 -6.17
CA ARG A 46 0.04 10.40 -4.98
C ARG A 46 0.67 9.78 -3.74
N PHE A 47 0.19 10.20 -2.56
CA PHE A 47 0.68 9.76 -1.25
C PHE A 47 2.17 10.07 -1.06
N ALA A 48 2.52 11.36 -1.13
CA ALA A 48 3.88 11.82 -0.91
C ALA A 48 4.44 11.27 0.43
N GLY A 49 5.63 10.67 0.38
CA GLY A 49 6.25 10.00 1.53
C GLY A 49 5.93 8.51 1.66
N ALA A 50 4.98 7.97 0.89
CA ALA A 50 4.74 6.53 0.82
C ALA A 50 5.81 5.82 -0.02
N PHE A 51 6.09 4.57 0.35
CA PHE A 51 6.97 3.70 -0.41
C PHE A 51 6.20 3.06 -1.56
N TRP A 52 6.62 3.32 -2.79
CA TRP A 52 6.06 2.74 -4.00
C TRP A 52 7.07 1.78 -4.63
N THR A 53 6.61 0.61 -5.05
CA THR A 53 7.46 -0.44 -5.64
C THR A 53 6.69 -1.26 -6.68
N ASP A 54 7.38 -1.89 -7.62
CA ASP A 54 6.86 -2.99 -8.45
C ASP A 54 7.21 -4.37 -7.89
N ASP A 55 8.05 -4.44 -6.85
CA ASP A 55 8.42 -5.65 -6.13
C ASP A 55 7.50 -5.89 -4.92
N ASN A 56 6.64 -6.90 -5.02
CA ASN A 56 5.74 -7.29 -3.94
C ASN A 56 6.45 -7.95 -2.75
N GLN A 57 7.64 -8.53 -2.94
CA GLN A 57 8.44 -9.08 -1.83
C GLN A 57 9.00 -7.95 -0.97
N ALA A 58 9.60 -6.93 -1.60
CA ALA A 58 10.06 -5.73 -0.90
C ALA A 58 8.91 -5.02 -0.16
N LEU A 59 7.69 -5.02 -0.72
CA LEU A 59 6.50 -4.53 -0.02
C LEU A 59 6.17 -5.37 1.22
N ALA A 60 6.17 -6.69 1.09
CA ALA A 60 5.86 -7.60 2.19
C ALA A 60 6.88 -7.47 3.34
N ASP A 61 8.19 -7.44 3.02
CA ASP A 61 9.26 -7.32 4.01
C ASP A 61 9.18 -6.01 4.82
N ARG A 62 8.59 -4.95 4.23
CA ARG A 62 8.42 -3.65 4.88
C ARG A 62 7.13 -3.53 5.70
N SER A 63 6.22 -4.49 5.62
CA SER A 63 4.85 -4.36 6.11
C SER A 63 4.57 -5.30 7.30
N ASP A 64 3.81 -4.82 8.28
CA ASP A 64 3.29 -5.66 9.36
C ASP A 64 1.96 -6.32 8.94
N VAL A 65 1.18 -5.62 8.12
CA VAL A 65 -0.07 -6.10 7.51
C VAL A 65 -0.03 -5.89 6.01
N VAL A 66 -0.38 -6.92 5.24
CA VAL A 66 -0.49 -6.84 3.78
C VAL A 66 -1.94 -7.00 3.34
N VAL A 67 -2.43 -6.04 2.56
CA VAL A 67 -3.72 -6.09 1.87
C VAL A 67 -3.50 -6.46 0.42
N LEU A 68 -4.21 -7.48 -0.03
CA LEU A 68 -4.20 -7.93 -1.41
C LEU A 68 -5.35 -7.29 -2.17
N SER A 69 -5.06 -6.21 -2.90
CA SER A 69 -6.03 -5.43 -3.66
C SER A 69 -5.79 -5.56 -5.17
N VAL A 70 -5.68 -6.80 -5.61
CA VAL A 70 -5.56 -7.17 -7.02
C VAL A 70 -6.79 -7.93 -7.47
N ARG A 71 -6.99 -8.02 -8.78
CA ARG A 71 -8.03 -8.91 -9.32
C ARG A 71 -7.63 -10.36 -8.99
N PRO A 72 -8.56 -11.25 -8.62
CA PRO A 72 -8.21 -12.63 -8.27
C PRO A 72 -7.35 -13.34 -9.33
N GLN A 73 -7.61 -13.09 -10.61
CA GLN A 73 -6.84 -13.66 -11.73
C GLN A 73 -5.43 -13.08 -11.93
N ASP A 74 -5.07 -12.00 -11.24
CA ASP A 74 -3.73 -11.38 -11.29
C ASP A 74 -2.87 -11.73 -10.05
N TRP A 75 -3.44 -12.39 -9.04
CA TRP A 75 -2.76 -12.91 -7.84
C TRP A 75 -2.37 -14.38 -8.09
N PRO A 76 -1.32 -14.95 -7.46
CA PRO A 76 -0.70 -16.19 -7.91
C PRO A 76 -1.69 -17.34 -8.08
#